data_AF-A0A1R2BP42-F1
#
_entry.id   AF-A0A1R2BP42-F1
#
_cell.length_a   1.000
_cell.length_b   1.000
_cell.length_c   1.000
_cell.angle_alpha   90.00
_cell.angle_beta   90.00
_cell.angle_gamma   90.00
#
_symmetry.space_group_name_H-M   'P 1'
#
loop_
_entity.id
_entity.type
_entity.pdbx_description
1 polymer ?
#
loop_
_entity_poly.entity_id
_entity_poly.type
_entity_poly.pdbx_seq_one_letter_code
_entity_poly.pdbx_strand_id
1 'polypeptide(L)'
;MNKFNTFSKCTINLREPESIRLQKDLESITKSLEHEKRESMYLDEQFKVLQFEMNSLAKPFPTSFTSLRSTISVLEKKLELEINTLNQTKYKNRQLRQQINEYRLDKSAHKQSLNAVIENLEKTSKAANEQYDELLRKNDENISQKEKIGMLRTKSANQRFKYDEKISTLSSVLKNSKFDTKFLYEETQYSTQSTEVLSVLKRLIKFSNRLTINKKHEIDQYIKHVTLLDNYFNEIKIVTGMNEIKDIVTSCLKSEEQSQQVLSYLNNLNSDIDLLEEKLKISDSKIQFLEGLKYQGRLSIQEAIKTNETNLALMQDRIKDKKEVEFNRNIIIQNSLPLMKKIYKLLENMHFKDYFGGFLDVEAIDKLNQEYSAQLLGKIEEYLSFLLLAIELRKQSILTKHRSPSAPNKKDIKKKKAMKNFLEEKYLYDGEDFDEIRVPISVQEMKKKAAVIFERRRSMLKAKPTTPDISHPKTPTYRLTRELL
;
A
#
# COMPACT_ATOMS: atom_id res chain seq x y z
N MET A 1 24.42 -95.01 82.01
CA MET A 1 24.97 -95.76 83.16
C MET A 1 24.09 -96.96 83.42
N ASN A 2 24.73 -98.14 83.47
CA ASN A 2 24.29 -99.39 84.13
C ASN A 2 22.97 -100.05 83.70
N LYS A 3 22.81 -101.37 83.65
CA LYS A 3 23.66 -102.58 83.52
C LYS A 3 22.65 -103.72 83.80
N PHE A 4 22.61 -104.72 82.91
CA PHE A 4 22.42 -106.15 83.17
C PHE A 4 21.11 -106.75 83.73
N ASN A 5 20.88 -107.97 83.19
CA ASN A 5 20.21 -109.16 83.76
C ASN A 5 18.68 -109.22 83.63
N THR A 6 18.03 -110.33 83.25
CA THR A 6 18.46 -111.73 83.08
C THR A 6 17.35 -112.54 82.37
N PHE A 7 17.77 -113.62 81.72
CA PHE A 7 16.99 -114.76 81.23
C PHE A 7 16.09 -115.45 82.29
N SER A 8 15.16 -116.29 81.78
CA SER A 8 14.37 -117.38 82.43
C SER A 8 12.88 -117.09 82.50
N LYS A 9 11.94 -117.95 82.11
CA LYS A 9 11.95 -119.41 81.93
C LYS A 9 10.80 -119.81 81.00
N CYS A 10 11.08 -120.63 80.00
CA CYS A 10 10.10 -121.58 79.46
C CYS A 10 9.79 -122.62 80.55
N THR A 11 8.52 -122.86 80.84
CA THR A 11 8.06 -124.16 81.34
C THR A 11 6.56 -124.36 81.10
N ILE A 12 6.28 -125.40 80.29
CA ILE A 12 5.27 -126.45 80.54
C ILE A 12 3.82 -126.09 80.20
N ASN A 13 3.44 -126.52 78.99
CA ASN A 13 2.07 -126.83 78.58
C ASN A 13 1.46 -127.90 79.50
N LEU A 14 0.56 -127.49 80.38
CA LEU A 14 -0.61 -128.29 80.75
C LEU A 14 -1.79 -127.62 80.02
N ARG A 15 -2.52 -128.38 79.19
CA ARG A 15 -3.68 -127.92 78.43
C ARG A 15 -4.71 -127.28 79.37
N GLU A 16 -4.67 -125.96 79.54
CA GLU A 16 -5.86 -125.20 79.87
C GLU A 16 -6.83 -125.33 78.68
N PRO A 17 -8.12 -125.60 78.89
CA PRO A 17 -9.09 -125.62 77.80
C PRO A 17 -9.05 -124.27 77.08
N GLU A 18 -9.14 -124.31 75.75
CA GLU A 18 -8.96 -123.15 74.86
C GLU A 18 -9.87 -121.97 75.23
N SER A 19 -11.03 -122.25 75.84
CA SER A 19 -11.94 -121.26 76.41
C SER A 19 -11.32 -120.41 77.52
N ILE A 20 -10.51 -120.98 78.41
CA ILE A 20 -9.88 -120.25 79.53
C ILE A 20 -8.72 -119.38 79.02
N ARG A 21 -7.97 -119.86 78.02
CA ARG A 21 -6.92 -119.07 77.38
C ARG A 21 -7.51 -117.90 76.62
N LEU A 22 -8.54 -118.13 75.80
CA LEU A 22 -9.26 -117.07 75.09
C LEU A 22 -9.93 -116.09 76.06
N GLN A 23 -10.42 -116.54 77.22
CA GLN A 23 -10.96 -115.66 78.24
C GLN A 23 -9.87 -114.79 78.88
N LYS A 24 -8.70 -115.34 79.22
CA LYS A 24 -7.56 -114.56 79.71
C LYS A 24 -7.04 -113.58 78.65
N ASP A 25 -7.01 -113.98 77.38
CA ASP A 25 -6.64 -113.11 76.27
C ASP A 25 -7.67 -111.97 76.09
N LEU A 26 -8.97 -112.27 76.18
CA LEU A 26 -10.04 -111.28 76.17
C LEU A 26 -9.95 -110.32 77.36
N GLU A 27 -9.69 -110.82 78.56
CA GLU A 27 -9.52 -109.99 79.76
C GLU A 27 -8.27 -109.11 79.67
N SER A 28 -7.18 -109.62 79.09
CA SER A 28 -5.95 -108.86 78.83
C SER A 28 -6.19 -107.76 77.79
N ILE A 29 -6.87 -108.08 76.68
CA ILE A 29 -7.23 -107.11 75.64
C ILE A 29 -8.19 -106.06 76.21
N THR A 30 -9.16 -106.46 77.02
CA THR A 30 -10.12 -105.53 77.64
C THR A 30 -9.41 -104.58 78.60
N LYS A 31 -8.48 -105.09 79.43
CA LYS A 31 -7.65 -104.24 80.31
C LYS A 31 -6.75 -103.29 79.52
N SER A 32 -6.16 -103.75 78.42
CA SER A 32 -5.34 -102.89 77.54
C SER A 32 -6.19 -101.80 76.90
N LEU A 33 -7.39 -102.15 76.43
CA LEU A 33 -8.32 -101.21 75.80
C LEU A 33 -8.87 -100.19 76.81
N GLU A 34 -9.13 -100.60 78.05
CA GLU A 34 -9.48 -99.67 79.14
C GLU A 34 -8.33 -98.73 79.52
N HIS A 35 -7.08 -99.19 79.42
CA HIS A 35 -5.90 -98.35 79.64
C HIS A 35 -5.76 -97.33 78.52
N GLU A 36 -5.79 -97.77 77.25
CA GLU A 36 -5.74 -96.87 76.09
C GLU A 36 -6.88 -95.85 76.11
N LYS A 37 -8.09 -96.25 76.49
CA LYS A 37 -9.22 -95.34 76.59
C LYS A 37 -9.01 -94.25 77.66
N ARG A 38 -8.41 -94.60 78.80
CA ARG A 38 -8.06 -93.63 79.85
C ARG A 38 -6.95 -92.69 79.41
N GLU A 39 -5.94 -93.21 78.72
CA GLU A 39 -4.84 -92.41 78.18
C GLU A 39 -5.33 -91.45 77.08
N SER A 40 -6.20 -91.92 76.18
CA SER A 40 -6.83 -91.09 75.15
C SER A 40 -7.68 -89.97 75.77
N MET A 41 -8.47 -90.26 76.80
CA MET A 41 -9.25 -89.23 77.49
C MET A 41 -8.35 -88.18 78.17
N TYR A 42 -7.23 -88.60 78.75
CA TYR A 42 -6.26 -87.69 79.37
C TYR A 42 -5.60 -86.76 78.33
N LEU A 43 -5.22 -87.31 77.17
CA LEU A 43 -4.65 -86.52 76.08
C LEU A 43 -5.67 -85.53 75.48
N ASP A 44 -6.94 -85.92 75.37
CA ASP A 44 -8.01 -85.03 74.91
C ASP A 44 -8.26 -83.87 75.89
N GLU A 45 -8.18 -84.11 77.21
CA GLU A 45 -8.26 -83.06 78.22
C GLU A 45 -7.06 -82.11 78.14
N GLN A 46 -5.84 -82.64 78.02
CA GLN A 46 -4.61 -81.86 77.81
C GLN A 46 -4.72 -80.99 76.55
N PHE A 47 -5.24 -81.55 75.45
CA PHE A 47 -5.41 -80.83 74.20
C PHE A 47 -6.42 -79.69 74.33
N LYS A 48 -7.53 -79.92 75.04
CA LYS A 48 -8.52 -78.86 75.33
C LYS A 48 -7.93 -77.74 76.19
N VAL A 49 -7.12 -78.06 77.19
CA VAL A 49 -6.44 -77.06 78.03
C VAL A 49 -5.46 -76.24 77.20
N LEU A 50 -4.60 -76.88 76.38
CA LEU A 50 -3.66 -76.17 75.50
C LEU A 50 -4.37 -75.30 74.46
N GLN A 51 -5.48 -75.79 73.91
CA GLN A 51 -6.28 -75.01 72.95
C GLN A 51 -6.95 -73.81 73.63
N PHE A 52 -7.39 -73.97 74.89
CA PHE A 52 -7.90 -72.88 75.69
C PHE A 52 -6.80 -71.87 76.04
N GLU A 53 -5.60 -72.33 76.40
CA GLU A 53 -4.42 -71.47 76.63
C GLU A 53 -4.00 -70.70 75.38
N MET A 54 -3.94 -71.35 74.21
CA MET A 54 -3.69 -70.68 72.93
C MET A 54 -4.75 -69.63 72.59
N ASN A 55 -6.02 -69.90 72.91
CA ASN A 55 -7.12 -68.97 72.63
C ASN A 55 -7.24 -67.85 73.67
N SER A 56 -6.71 -68.04 74.88
CA SER A 56 -6.69 -67.05 75.96
C SER A 56 -5.41 -66.22 76.00
N LEU A 57 -4.34 -66.66 75.31
CA LEU A 57 -3.22 -65.80 74.95
C LEU A 57 -3.72 -64.63 74.09
N ALA A 58 -3.54 -63.41 74.59
CA ALA A 58 -3.94 -62.19 73.91
C ALA A 58 -3.36 -62.17 72.48
N LYS A 59 -4.24 -62.04 71.47
CA LYS A 59 -3.84 -61.89 70.06
C LYS A 59 -2.72 -60.85 69.97
N PRO A 60 -1.64 -61.11 69.21
CA PRO A 60 -0.54 -60.16 69.10
C PRO A 60 -1.11 -58.82 68.64
N PHE A 61 -0.93 -57.79 69.47
CA PHE A 61 -1.29 -56.43 69.12
C PHE A 61 -0.73 -56.12 67.72
N PRO A 62 -1.54 -55.59 66.78
CA PRO A 62 -1.03 -55.20 65.47
C PRO A 62 0.07 -54.16 65.69
N THR A 63 1.31 -54.59 65.46
CA THR A 63 2.53 -53.83 65.70
C THR A 63 2.45 -52.44 65.08
N SER A 64 2.91 -51.42 65.80
CA SER A 64 3.14 -50.02 65.40
C SER A 64 3.89 -49.82 64.06
N PHE A 65 4.45 -50.89 63.50
CA PHE A 65 5.18 -50.92 62.24
C PHE A 65 4.31 -50.63 61.01
N THR A 66 3.04 -51.08 61.01
CA THR A 66 2.14 -50.87 59.86
C THR A 66 1.71 -49.41 59.74
N SER A 67 1.48 -48.73 60.87
CA SER A 67 1.20 -47.30 60.91
C SER A 67 2.45 -46.46 60.59
N LEU A 68 3.65 -46.89 61.00
CA LEU A 68 4.89 -46.24 60.57
C LEU A 68 5.13 -46.37 59.06
N ARG A 69 4.81 -47.53 58.47
CA ARG A 69 5.00 -47.74 57.02
C ARG A 69 4.04 -46.88 56.20
N SER A 70 2.81 -46.71 56.66
CA SER A 70 1.86 -45.81 56.00
C SER A 70 2.26 -44.34 56.14
N THR A 71 2.77 -43.91 57.29
CA THR A 71 3.28 -42.53 57.46
C THR A 71 4.51 -42.27 56.61
N ILE A 72 5.45 -43.21 56.52
CA ILE A 72 6.61 -43.12 55.62
C ILE A 72 6.14 -42.97 54.16
N SER A 73 5.19 -43.80 53.70
CA SER A 73 4.68 -43.70 52.33
C SER A 73 3.98 -42.36 52.04
N VAL A 74 3.25 -41.81 53.02
CA VAL A 74 2.65 -40.46 52.89
C VAL A 74 3.73 -39.38 52.82
N LEU A 75 4.79 -39.49 53.62
CA LEU A 75 5.91 -38.55 53.60
C LEU A 75 6.71 -38.62 52.29
N GLU A 76 6.94 -39.82 51.75
CA GLU A 76 7.57 -40.02 50.43
C GLU A 76 6.76 -39.35 49.33
N LYS A 77 5.44 -39.56 49.30
CA LYS A 77 4.55 -38.89 48.33
C LYS A 77 4.58 -37.37 48.49
N LYS A 78 4.60 -36.86 49.72
CA LYS A 78 4.73 -35.41 49.97
C LYS A 78 6.07 -34.88 49.49
N LEU A 79 7.16 -35.60 49.73
CA LEU A 79 8.49 -35.24 49.25
C LEU A 79 8.53 -35.20 47.72
N GLU A 80 7.94 -36.19 47.05
CA GLU A 80 7.87 -36.24 45.59
C GLU A 80 7.06 -35.08 45.01
N LEU A 81 5.93 -34.74 45.63
CA LEU A 81 5.15 -33.56 45.27
C LEU A 81 5.98 -32.27 45.44
N GLU A 82 6.72 -32.12 46.55
CA GLU A 82 7.58 -30.96 46.79
C GLU A 82 8.79 -30.88 45.83
N ILE A 83 9.35 -32.01 45.42
CA ILE A 83 10.38 -32.05 44.37
C ILE A 83 9.80 -31.55 43.05
N ASN A 84 8.57 -31.98 42.72
CA ASN A 84 7.88 -31.54 41.51
C ASN A 84 7.53 -30.05 41.54
N THR A 85 7.02 -29.52 42.66
CA THR A 85 6.77 -28.07 42.82
C THR A 85 8.06 -27.26 42.73
N LEU A 86 9.16 -27.74 43.33
CA LEU A 86 10.48 -27.12 43.23
C LEU A 86 10.99 -27.09 41.79
N ASN A 87 10.86 -28.20 41.06
CA ASN A 87 11.27 -28.30 39.66
C ASN A 87 10.45 -27.38 38.75
N GLN A 88 9.13 -27.31 38.94
CA GLN A 88 8.26 -26.36 38.25
C GLN A 88 8.67 -24.91 38.56
N THR A 89 8.99 -24.60 39.81
CA THR A 89 9.44 -23.26 40.23
C THR A 89 10.79 -22.91 39.60
N LYS A 90 11.75 -23.85 39.56
CA LYS A 90 13.03 -23.68 38.87
C LYS A 90 12.84 -23.43 37.38
N TYR A 91 11.93 -24.15 36.73
CA TYR A 91 11.60 -23.95 35.33
C TYR A 91 11.01 -22.56 35.08
N LYS A 92 10.01 -22.14 35.86
CA LYS A 92 9.46 -20.78 35.81
C LYS A 92 10.52 -19.71 36.04
N ASN A 93 11.44 -19.91 36.98
CA ASN A 93 12.55 -18.98 37.23
C ASN A 93 13.50 -18.88 36.02
N ARG A 94 13.79 -19.99 35.34
CA ARG A 94 14.58 -19.98 34.10
C ARG A 94 13.87 -19.21 32.98
N GLN A 95 12.56 -19.43 32.80
CA GLN A 95 11.76 -18.67 31.83
C GLN A 95 11.75 -17.17 32.12
N LEU A 96 11.54 -16.77 33.38
CA LEU A 96 11.58 -15.37 33.78
C LEU A 96 12.97 -14.75 33.53
N ARG A 97 14.06 -15.48 33.76
CA ARG A 97 15.41 -15.00 33.44
C ARG A 97 15.62 -14.81 31.94
N GLN A 98 15.08 -15.69 31.11
CA GLN A 98 15.12 -15.54 29.66
C GLN A 98 14.34 -14.29 29.22
N GLN A 99 13.12 -14.11 29.70
CA GLN A 99 12.32 -12.90 29.43
C GLN A 99 13.01 -11.62 29.89
N ILE A 100 13.65 -11.61 31.07
CA ILE A 100 14.43 -10.46 31.55
C ILE A 100 15.59 -10.15 30.60
N ASN A 101 16.25 -11.18 30.05
CA ASN A 101 17.35 -10.98 29.10
C ASN A 101 16.85 -10.44 27.76
N GLU A 102 15.72 -10.94 27.25
CA GLU A 102 15.05 -10.40 26.07
C GLU A 102 14.72 -8.91 26.27
N TYR A 103 14.07 -8.55 27.38
CA TYR A 103 13.76 -7.15 27.69
C TYR A 103 15.00 -6.26 27.85
N ARG A 104 16.12 -6.80 28.34
CA ARG A 104 17.39 -6.07 28.41
C ARG A 104 17.96 -5.80 27.03
N LEU A 105 17.87 -6.76 26.12
CA LEU A 105 18.32 -6.64 24.75
C LEU A 105 17.46 -5.62 23.99
N ASP A 106 16.14 -5.72 24.11
CA ASP A 106 15.19 -4.77 23.53
C ASP A 106 15.42 -3.34 24.05
N LYS A 107 15.60 -3.19 25.37
CA LYS A 107 15.93 -1.88 25.97
C LYS A 107 17.22 -1.30 25.40
N SER A 108 18.23 -2.14 25.17
CA SER A 108 19.49 -1.70 24.57
C SER A 108 19.29 -1.26 23.12
N ALA A 109 18.54 -2.02 22.32
CA ALA A 109 18.22 -1.69 20.94
C ALA A 109 17.42 -0.39 20.84
N HIS A 110 16.38 -0.22 21.67
CA HIS A 110 15.60 1.01 21.72
C HIS A 110 16.44 2.21 22.16
N LYS A 111 17.36 2.04 23.11
CA LYS A 111 18.28 3.12 23.53
C LYS A 111 19.20 3.53 22.38
N GLN A 112 19.75 2.58 21.62
CA GLN A 112 20.57 2.89 20.44
C GLN A 112 19.76 3.60 19.36
N SER A 113 18.54 3.14 19.08
CA SER A 113 17.63 3.79 18.13
C SER A 113 17.29 5.22 18.57
N LEU A 114 17.02 5.44 19.86
CA LEU A 114 16.72 6.76 20.41
C LEU A 114 17.92 7.70 20.26
N ASN A 115 19.12 7.23 20.58
CA ASN A 115 20.34 8.03 20.42
C ASN A 115 20.57 8.42 18.96
N ALA A 116 20.33 7.51 18.01
CA ALA A 116 20.44 7.82 16.58
C ALA A 116 19.40 8.87 16.14
N VAL A 117 18.17 8.80 16.65
CA VAL A 117 17.14 9.82 16.39
C VAL A 117 17.53 11.18 16.97
N ILE A 118 18.08 11.22 18.20
CA ILE A 118 18.58 12.45 18.83
C ILE A 118 19.69 13.06 17.99
N GLU A 119 20.69 12.26 17.58
CA GLU A 119 21.80 12.75 16.75
C GLU A 119 21.32 13.30 15.40
N ASN A 120 20.34 12.64 14.78
CA ASN A 120 19.73 13.13 13.55
C ASN A 120 18.97 14.44 13.77
N LEU A 121 18.25 14.58 14.88
CA LEU A 121 17.53 15.81 15.23
C LEU A 121 18.49 16.97 15.49
N GLU A 122 19.62 16.72 16.14
CA GLU A 122 20.67 17.72 16.32
C GLU A 122 21.29 18.14 14.97
N LYS A 123 21.53 17.20 14.07
CA LYS A 123 22.04 17.50 12.72
C LYS A 123 21.05 18.32 11.90
N THR A 124 19.76 17.94 11.91
CA THR A 124 18.73 18.70 11.18
C THR A 124 18.48 20.06 11.79
N SER A 125 18.53 20.19 13.13
CA SER A 125 18.44 21.49 13.81
C SER A 125 19.60 22.41 13.45
N LYS A 126 20.83 21.89 13.40
CA LYS A 126 22.00 22.65 12.95
C LYS A 126 21.85 23.10 11.49
N ALA A 127 21.48 22.19 10.59
CA ALA A 127 21.27 22.52 9.18
C ALA A 127 20.15 23.55 8.97
N ALA A 128 19.06 23.47 9.74
CA ALA A 128 17.98 24.45 9.70
C ALA A 128 18.44 25.84 10.18
N ASN A 129 19.24 25.91 11.25
CA ASN A 129 19.82 27.17 11.72
C ASN A 129 20.81 27.76 10.71
N GLU A 130 21.65 26.94 10.08
CA GLU A 130 22.56 27.39 9.02
C GLU A 130 21.78 27.97 7.82
N GLN A 131 20.68 27.33 7.41
CA GLN A 131 19.81 27.86 6.36
C GLN A 131 19.12 29.16 6.76
N TYR A 132 18.69 29.27 8.03
CA TYR A 132 18.10 30.49 8.55
C TYR A 132 19.09 31.66 8.54
N ASP A 133 20.34 31.42 8.96
CA ASP A 133 21.42 32.40 8.91
C ASP A 133 21.74 32.82 7.47
N GLU A 134 21.73 31.87 6.52
CA GLU A 134 21.93 32.17 5.10
C GLU A 134 20.79 33.05 4.54
N LEU A 135 19.54 32.77 4.93
CA LEU A 135 18.39 33.58 4.55
C LEU A 135 18.47 34.99 5.12
N LEU A 136 18.90 35.15 6.39
CA LEU A 136 19.13 36.46 6.98
C LEU A 136 20.17 37.26 6.20
N ARG A 137 21.31 36.65 5.85
CA ARG A 137 22.34 37.30 5.03
C ARG A 137 21.82 37.73 3.66
N LYS A 138 21.08 36.85 2.96
CA LYS A 138 20.46 37.18 1.66
C LYS A 138 19.44 38.31 1.79
N ASN A 139 18.69 38.35 2.89
CA ASN A 139 17.74 39.43 3.14
C ASN A 139 18.45 40.78 3.34
N ASP A 140 19.54 40.80 4.12
CA ASP A 140 20.35 42.01 4.33
C ASP A 140 20.96 42.51 3.02
N GLU A 141 21.49 41.60 2.19
CA GLU A 141 21.97 41.93 0.84
C GLU A 141 20.86 42.51 -0.04
N ASN A 142 19.65 41.94 0.02
CA ASN A 142 18.50 42.42 -0.74
C ASN A 142 18.03 43.80 -0.26
N ILE A 143 18.03 44.05 1.06
CA ILE A 143 17.76 45.38 1.64
C ILE A 143 18.78 46.39 1.11
N SER A 144 20.08 46.08 1.15
CA SER A 144 21.14 46.95 0.63
C SER A 144 20.97 47.23 -0.88
N GLN A 145 20.61 46.21 -1.66
CA GLN A 145 20.31 46.38 -3.09
C GLN A 145 19.08 47.27 -3.33
N LYS A 146 18.00 47.09 -2.54
CA LYS A 146 16.80 47.93 -2.61
C LYS A 146 17.11 49.38 -2.29
N GLU A 147 17.93 49.65 -1.28
CA GLU A 147 18.39 51.00 -0.93
C GLU A 147 19.19 51.62 -2.09
N LYS A 148 20.09 50.86 -2.71
CA LYS A 148 20.86 51.31 -3.87
C LYS A 148 19.96 51.63 -5.06
N ILE A 149 18.96 50.79 -5.34
CA ILE A 149 17.96 51.04 -6.39
C ILE A 149 17.13 52.29 -6.04
N GLY A 150 16.73 52.46 -4.78
CA GLY A 150 16.03 53.65 -4.30
C GLY A 150 16.83 54.93 -4.57
N MET A 151 18.11 54.94 -4.21
CA MET A 151 19.01 56.07 -4.50
C MET A 151 19.13 56.36 -6.00
N LEU A 152 19.27 55.32 -6.84
CA LEU A 152 19.36 55.48 -8.30
C LEU A 152 18.05 56.04 -8.89
N ARG A 153 16.88 55.58 -8.41
CA ARG A 153 15.58 56.10 -8.82
C ARG A 153 15.43 57.58 -8.45
N THR A 154 15.80 57.98 -7.24
CA THR A 154 15.77 59.39 -6.82
C THR A 154 16.72 60.24 -7.66
N LYS A 155 17.94 59.75 -7.94
CA LYS A 155 18.90 60.44 -8.83
C LYS A 155 18.33 60.61 -10.24
N SER A 156 17.73 59.57 -10.81
CA SER A 156 17.13 59.61 -12.16
C SER A 156 15.91 60.52 -12.22
N ALA A 157 15.03 60.50 -11.21
CA ALA A 157 13.89 61.42 -11.10
C ALA A 157 14.35 62.88 -11.04
N ASN A 158 15.39 63.18 -10.23
CA ASN A 158 15.97 64.52 -10.16
C ASN A 158 16.58 64.97 -11.50
N GLN A 159 17.19 64.06 -12.26
CA GLN A 159 17.70 64.36 -13.60
C GLN A 159 16.57 64.64 -14.59
N ARG A 160 15.51 63.82 -14.59
CA ARG A 160 14.32 64.05 -15.42
C ARG A 160 13.71 65.42 -15.14
N PHE A 161 13.53 65.77 -13.86
CA PHE A 161 13.04 67.10 -13.47
C PHE A 161 13.90 68.23 -14.06
N LYS A 162 15.24 68.12 -13.95
CA LYS A 162 16.16 69.11 -14.55
C LYS A 162 16.05 69.18 -16.08
N TYR A 163 15.83 68.05 -16.76
CA TYR A 163 15.66 68.03 -18.22
C TYR A 163 14.29 68.56 -18.64
N ASP A 164 13.23 68.25 -17.90
CA ASP A 164 11.89 68.77 -18.15
C ASP A 164 11.85 70.30 -17.98
N GLU A 165 12.56 70.85 -17.00
CA GLU A 165 12.74 72.31 -16.85
C GLU A 165 13.45 72.92 -18.07
N LYS A 166 14.50 72.27 -18.57
CA LYS A 166 15.19 72.67 -19.81
C LYS A 166 14.30 72.56 -21.06
N ILE A 167 13.47 71.52 -21.14
CA ILE A 167 12.52 71.34 -22.25
C ILE A 167 11.43 72.40 -22.19
N SER A 168 10.93 72.72 -20.99
CA SER A 168 9.92 73.75 -20.77
C SER A 168 10.43 75.14 -21.18
N THR A 169 11.67 75.47 -20.81
CA THR A 169 12.34 76.71 -21.22
C THR A 169 12.61 76.76 -22.73
N LEU A 170 13.03 75.67 -23.37
CA LEU A 170 13.16 75.62 -24.84
C LEU A 170 11.79 75.71 -25.54
N SER A 171 10.75 75.11 -24.97
CA SER A 171 9.39 75.14 -25.52
C SER A 171 8.77 76.53 -25.45
N SER A 172 9.05 77.31 -24.41
CA SER A 172 8.61 78.71 -24.34
C SER A 172 9.33 79.57 -25.39
N VAL A 173 10.62 79.36 -25.62
CA VAL A 173 11.38 80.02 -26.70
C VAL A 173 10.80 79.68 -28.08
N LEU A 174 10.49 78.41 -28.35
CA LEU A 174 9.87 77.98 -29.63
C LEU A 174 8.43 78.47 -29.82
N LYS A 175 7.65 78.59 -28.75
CA LYS A 175 6.29 79.17 -28.84
C LYS A 175 6.36 80.64 -29.23
N ASN A 176 7.33 81.39 -28.70
CA ASN A 176 7.55 82.78 -29.08
C ASN A 176 7.97 82.92 -30.56
N SER A 177 8.69 81.94 -31.14
CA SER A 177 9.11 81.99 -32.55
C SER A 177 8.05 81.54 -33.57
N LYS A 178 7.01 80.79 -33.16
CA LYS A 178 5.96 80.29 -34.06
C LYS A 178 4.84 81.30 -34.33
N PHE A 179 4.74 82.37 -33.55
CA PHE A 179 3.75 83.43 -33.78
C PHE A 179 4.00 84.21 -35.09
N ASP A 180 5.23 84.20 -35.63
CA ASP A 180 5.56 84.93 -36.87
C ASP A 180 5.19 84.17 -38.17
N THR A 181 5.02 82.84 -38.11
CA THR A 181 4.86 82.00 -39.32
C THR A 181 3.42 81.58 -39.62
N LYS A 182 2.43 81.96 -38.81
CA LYS A 182 1.06 81.42 -38.90
C LYS A 182 0.07 82.28 -39.71
N PHE A 183 0.49 83.42 -40.25
CA PHE A 183 -0.39 84.36 -40.98
C PHE A 183 -0.53 84.07 -42.49
N LEU A 184 0.16 83.06 -43.04
CA LEU A 184 0.36 82.95 -44.51
C LEU A 184 -0.32 81.75 -45.21
N TYR A 185 -1.13 80.93 -44.52
CA TYR A 185 -1.56 79.63 -45.06
C TYR A 185 -3.07 79.33 -45.01
N GLU A 186 -3.93 80.32 -44.78
CA GLU A 186 -5.40 80.11 -44.75
C GLU A 186 -6.14 80.54 -46.03
N GLU A 187 -5.44 81.00 -47.06
CA GLU A 187 -6.06 81.46 -48.30
C GLU A 187 -5.65 80.57 -49.47
N THR A 188 -6.33 79.43 -49.64
CA THR A 188 -6.65 78.79 -50.93
C THR A 188 -7.24 77.40 -50.71
N GLN A 189 -8.52 77.23 -51.04
CA GLN A 189 -9.02 76.29 -52.07
C GLN A 189 -10.49 75.93 -51.82
N TYR A 190 -11.36 76.57 -52.60
CA TYR A 190 -12.70 76.08 -52.91
C TYR A 190 -12.71 75.37 -54.27
N SER A 191 -13.63 74.41 -54.37
CA SER A 191 -14.39 74.00 -55.57
C SER A 191 -13.71 73.08 -56.60
N THR A 192 -14.29 71.88 -56.78
CA THR A 192 -15.05 71.56 -58.01
C THR A 192 -15.73 70.18 -57.90
N GLN A 193 -16.98 70.15 -58.35
CA GLN A 193 -17.85 68.98 -58.41
C GLN A 193 -17.47 68.07 -59.59
N SER A 194 -17.16 66.81 -59.28
CA SER A 194 -17.33 65.63 -60.14
C SER A 194 -17.77 64.49 -59.23
N THR A 195 -18.97 64.63 -58.67
CA THR A 195 -19.32 64.08 -57.35
C THR A 195 -19.77 62.62 -57.29
N GLU A 196 -19.78 61.86 -58.38
CA GLU A 196 -20.16 60.44 -58.31
C GLU A 196 -19.04 59.49 -58.67
N VAL A 197 -18.38 59.63 -59.84
CA VAL A 197 -17.22 58.77 -60.16
C VAL A 197 -16.01 59.15 -59.32
N LEU A 198 -15.72 60.43 -59.12
CA LEU A 198 -14.59 60.86 -58.31
C LEU A 198 -14.83 60.58 -56.82
N SER A 199 -16.08 60.61 -56.33
CA SER A 199 -16.39 60.29 -54.94
C SER A 199 -16.33 58.78 -54.68
N VAL A 200 -16.76 57.94 -55.62
CA VAL A 200 -16.59 56.47 -55.56
C VAL A 200 -15.12 56.10 -55.69
N LEU A 201 -14.36 56.71 -56.62
CA LEU A 201 -12.93 56.48 -56.76
C LEU A 201 -12.17 56.98 -55.52
N LYS A 202 -12.51 58.17 -54.98
CA LYS A 202 -11.96 58.66 -53.71
C LYS A 202 -12.38 57.78 -52.53
N ARG A 203 -13.57 57.18 -52.53
CA ARG A 203 -14.03 56.26 -51.48
C ARG A 203 -13.29 54.92 -51.58
N LEU A 204 -13.07 54.39 -52.79
CA LEU A 204 -12.27 53.20 -53.03
C LEU A 204 -10.79 53.44 -52.71
N ILE A 205 -10.22 54.58 -53.08
CA ILE A 205 -8.86 54.98 -52.71
C ILE A 205 -8.77 55.21 -51.20
N LYS A 206 -9.75 55.85 -50.57
CA LYS A 206 -9.80 56.00 -49.09
C LYS A 206 -9.97 54.65 -48.40
N PHE A 207 -10.76 53.73 -48.95
CA PHE A 207 -10.97 52.40 -48.42
C PHE A 207 -9.71 51.55 -48.60
N SER A 208 -9.10 51.56 -49.78
CA SER A 208 -7.82 50.92 -50.07
C SER A 208 -6.70 51.52 -49.20
N ASN A 209 -6.66 52.84 -49.03
CA ASN A 209 -5.68 53.49 -48.16
C ASN A 209 -5.94 53.14 -46.70
N ARG A 210 -7.19 53.08 -46.24
CA ARG A 210 -7.52 52.60 -44.88
C ARG A 210 -7.09 51.15 -44.70
N LEU A 211 -7.37 50.27 -45.65
CA LEU A 211 -6.93 48.87 -45.61
C LEU A 211 -5.41 48.75 -45.63
N THR A 212 -4.72 49.52 -46.47
CA THR A 212 -3.25 49.51 -46.55
C THR A 212 -2.61 50.13 -45.32
N ILE A 213 -3.18 51.21 -44.78
CA ILE A 213 -2.72 51.84 -43.54
C ILE A 213 -2.95 50.90 -42.35
N ASN A 214 -4.11 50.23 -42.28
CA ASN A 214 -4.40 49.26 -41.23
C ASN A 214 -3.46 48.04 -41.32
N LYS A 215 -3.28 47.48 -42.53
CA LYS A 215 -2.30 46.40 -42.75
C LYS A 215 -0.88 46.85 -42.44
N LYS A 216 -0.51 48.06 -42.83
CA LYS A 216 0.79 48.64 -42.47
C LYS A 216 0.90 48.79 -40.95
N HIS A 217 -0.16 49.22 -40.27
CA HIS A 217 -0.18 49.36 -38.82
C HIS A 217 -0.04 48.00 -38.12
N GLU A 218 -0.75 46.97 -38.59
CA GLU A 218 -0.61 45.59 -38.10
C GLU A 218 0.81 45.06 -38.32
N ILE A 219 1.39 45.31 -39.51
CA ILE A 219 2.79 44.95 -39.80
C ILE A 219 3.75 45.73 -38.91
N ASP A 220 3.55 47.03 -38.72
CA ASP A 220 4.38 47.88 -37.85
C ASP A 220 4.27 47.44 -36.38
N GLN A 221 3.09 47.02 -35.93
CA GLN A 221 2.88 46.42 -34.60
C GLN A 221 3.62 45.09 -34.49
N TYR A 222 3.48 44.19 -35.48
CA TYR A 222 4.20 42.93 -35.51
C TYR A 222 5.72 43.14 -35.49
N ILE A 223 6.24 44.08 -36.30
CA ILE A 223 7.65 44.46 -36.32
C ILE A 223 8.07 44.99 -34.95
N LYS A 224 7.26 45.85 -34.30
CA LYS A 224 7.52 46.30 -32.93
C LYS A 224 7.61 45.13 -31.95
N HIS A 225 6.67 44.19 -32.00
CA HIS A 225 6.71 42.99 -31.16
C HIS A 225 7.97 42.15 -31.42
N VAL A 226 8.37 41.96 -32.68
CA VAL A 226 9.60 41.26 -33.04
C VAL A 226 10.83 42.00 -32.53
N THR A 227 10.92 43.33 -32.69
CA THR A 227 12.05 44.12 -32.16
C THR A 227 12.12 44.10 -30.64
N LEU A 228 10.97 44.04 -29.97
CA LEU A 228 10.88 43.97 -28.52
C LEU A 228 11.30 42.58 -28.02
N LEU A 229 10.91 41.51 -28.72
CA LEU A 229 11.43 40.15 -28.48
C LEU A 229 12.94 40.07 -28.70
N ASP A 230 13.46 40.68 -29.77
CA ASP A 230 14.88 40.71 -30.07
C ASP A 230 15.67 41.46 -28.99
N ASN A 231 15.14 42.57 -28.48
CA ASN A 231 15.70 43.28 -27.33
C ASN A 231 15.72 42.41 -26.06
N TYR A 232 14.66 41.66 -25.77
CA TYR A 232 14.64 40.74 -24.63
C TYR A 232 15.61 39.58 -24.79
N PHE A 233 15.75 39.00 -25.99
CA PHE A 233 16.75 37.97 -26.23
C PHE A 233 18.18 38.51 -26.08
N ASN A 234 18.43 39.75 -26.49
CA ASN A 234 19.71 40.41 -26.28
C ASN A 234 19.96 40.69 -24.79
N GLU A 235 18.96 41.10 -24.02
CA GLU A 235 19.06 41.29 -22.57
C GLU A 235 19.33 39.95 -21.86
N ILE A 236 18.60 38.89 -22.22
CA ILE A 236 18.83 37.54 -21.68
C ILE A 236 20.23 37.05 -22.05
N LYS A 237 20.71 37.29 -23.28
CA LYS A 237 22.07 36.96 -23.71
C LYS A 237 23.13 37.66 -22.87
N ILE A 238 22.93 38.94 -22.54
CA ILE A 238 23.84 39.70 -21.67
C ILE A 238 23.85 39.13 -20.25
N VAL A 239 22.69 38.74 -19.71
CA VAL A 239 22.56 38.23 -18.33
C VAL A 239 23.05 36.78 -18.20
N THR A 240 22.75 35.93 -19.17
CA THR A 240 23.05 34.48 -19.13
C THR A 240 24.40 34.13 -19.73
N GLY A 241 25.01 35.01 -20.54
CA GLY A 241 26.24 34.75 -21.27
C GLY A 241 26.09 33.74 -22.42
N MET A 242 24.87 33.30 -22.73
CA MET A 242 24.58 32.37 -23.83
C MET A 242 24.56 33.10 -25.17
N ASN A 243 25.44 32.72 -26.08
CA ASN A 243 25.62 33.46 -27.34
C ASN A 243 24.61 33.10 -28.44
N GLU A 244 24.00 31.92 -28.38
CA GLU A 244 23.06 31.41 -29.38
C GLU A 244 21.61 31.43 -28.85
N ILE A 245 20.70 32.02 -29.63
CA ILE A 245 19.28 32.17 -29.27
C ILE A 245 18.61 30.79 -29.06
N LYS A 246 19.04 29.77 -29.81
CA LYS A 246 18.51 28.40 -29.66
C LYS A 246 18.80 27.82 -28.28
N ASP A 247 20.00 28.03 -27.76
CA ASP A 247 20.38 27.53 -26.43
C ASP A 247 19.60 28.23 -25.32
N ILE A 248 19.35 29.53 -25.47
CA ILE A 248 18.48 30.29 -24.56
C ILE A 248 17.07 29.69 -24.56
N VAL A 249 16.47 29.45 -25.74
CA VAL A 249 15.13 28.88 -25.86
C VAL A 249 15.08 27.46 -25.27
N THR A 250 16.06 26.61 -25.56
CA THR A 250 16.14 25.26 -24.98
C THR A 250 16.32 25.29 -23.46
N SER A 251 17.10 26.23 -22.94
CA SER A 251 17.26 26.40 -21.50
C SER A 251 15.98 26.92 -20.83
N CYS A 252 15.25 27.83 -21.47
CA CYS A 252 13.94 28.30 -20.99
C CYS A 252 12.90 27.18 -21.00
N LEU A 253 12.80 26.42 -22.09
CA LEU A 253 11.90 25.25 -22.17
C LEU A 253 12.24 24.22 -21.09
N LYS A 254 13.52 23.92 -20.89
CA LYS A 254 13.95 22.99 -19.85
C LYS A 254 13.64 23.52 -18.44
N SER A 255 13.80 24.82 -18.20
CA SER A 255 13.43 25.46 -16.94
C SER A 255 11.92 25.42 -16.71
N GLU A 256 11.11 25.59 -17.76
CA GLU A 256 9.66 25.49 -17.69
C GLU A 256 9.22 24.05 -17.40
N GLU A 257 9.79 23.06 -18.09
CA GLU A 257 9.56 21.63 -17.82
C GLU A 257 9.93 21.27 -16.37
N GLN A 258 11.07 21.76 -15.88
CA GLN A 258 11.46 21.59 -14.47
C GLN A 258 10.47 22.25 -13.51
N SER A 259 9.96 23.45 -13.84
CA SER A 259 8.94 24.12 -13.05
C SER A 259 7.63 23.32 -13.00
N GLN A 260 7.20 22.76 -14.12
CA GLN A 260 6.02 21.88 -14.18
C GLN A 260 6.23 20.60 -13.36
N GLN A 261 7.43 20.02 -13.37
CA GLN A 261 7.76 18.87 -12.52
C GLN A 261 7.69 19.21 -11.03
N VAL A 262 8.19 20.39 -10.63
CA VAL A 262 8.09 20.87 -9.24
C VAL A 262 6.63 21.06 -8.83
N LEU A 263 5.79 21.63 -9.70
CA LEU A 263 4.35 21.77 -9.44
C LEU A 263 3.67 20.41 -9.28
N SER A 264 3.98 19.44 -10.13
CA SER A 264 3.47 18.07 -9.98
C SER A 264 3.93 17.42 -8.67
N TYR A 265 5.19 17.61 -8.29
CA TYR A 265 5.71 17.11 -7.02
C TYR A 265 5.00 17.75 -5.83
N LEU A 266 4.77 19.07 -5.86
CA LEU A 266 4.04 19.79 -4.82
C LEU A 266 2.60 19.29 -4.69
N ASN A 267 1.92 19.02 -5.81
CA ASN A 267 0.58 18.44 -5.78
C ASN A 267 0.57 17.02 -5.17
N ASN A 268 1.54 16.18 -5.53
CA ASN A 268 1.68 14.85 -4.93
C ASN A 268 1.95 14.94 -3.43
N LEU A 269 2.83 15.86 -3.02
CA LEU A 269 3.16 16.06 -1.61
C LEU A 269 1.97 16.58 -0.80
N ASN A 270 1.16 17.48 -1.37
CA ASN A 270 -0.11 17.90 -0.76
C ASN A 270 -1.07 16.72 -0.62
N SER A 271 -1.20 15.87 -1.65
CA SER A 271 -2.02 14.67 -1.55
C SER A 271 -1.51 13.69 -0.48
N ASP A 272 -0.19 13.56 -0.33
CA ASP A 272 0.41 12.72 0.71
C ASP A 272 0.19 13.32 2.12
N ILE A 273 0.24 14.64 2.25
CA ILE A 273 -0.12 15.35 3.49
C ILE A 273 -1.59 15.07 3.83
N ASP A 274 -2.52 15.24 2.89
CA ASP A 274 -3.94 14.96 3.12
C ASP A 274 -4.17 13.51 3.60
N LEU A 275 -3.48 12.54 2.98
CA LEU A 275 -3.53 11.13 3.38
C LEU A 275 -2.93 10.89 4.78
N LEU A 276 -1.86 11.59 5.13
CA LEU A 276 -1.24 11.50 6.46
C LEU A 276 -2.12 12.15 7.53
N GLU A 277 -2.76 13.28 7.24
CA GLU A 277 -3.72 13.93 8.12
C GLU A 277 -4.95 13.05 8.36
N GLU A 278 -5.46 12.39 7.31
CA GLU A 278 -6.56 11.43 7.45
C GLU A 278 -6.15 10.25 8.36
N LYS A 279 -4.96 9.68 8.14
CA LYS A 279 -4.41 8.60 8.99
C LYS A 279 -4.22 9.05 10.43
N LEU A 280 -3.72 10.27 10.64
CA LEU A 280 -3.52 10.85 11.97
C LEU A 280 -4.86 11.02 12.68
N LYS A 281 -5.87 11.56 11.99
CA LYS A 281 -7.23 11.70 12.52
C LYS A 281 -7.87 10.35 12.90
N ILE A 282 -7.67 9.32 12.07
CA ILE A 282 -8.13 7.96 12.37
C ILE A 282 -7.40 7.41 13.61
N SER A 283 -6.08 7.61 13.69
CA SER A 283 -5.27 7.17 14.83
C SER A 283 -5.67 7.88 16.12
N ASP A 284 -5.87 9.20 16.08
CA ASP A 284 -6.33 9.98 17.23
C ASP A 284 -7.72 9.56 17.69
N SER A 285 -8.64 9.31 16.75
CA SER A 285 -9.97 8.78 17.06
C SER A 285 -9.86 7.40 17.76
N LYS A 286 -8.91 6.56 17.32
CA LYS A 286 -8.64 5.26 17.94
C LYS A 286 -8.01 5.40 19.33
N ILE A 287 -7.10 6.35 19.51
CA ILE A 287 -6.47 6.65 20.80
C ILE A 287 -7.54 7.15 21.76
N GLN A 288 -8.38 8.12 21.36
CA GLN A 288 -9.49 8.63 22.18
C GLN A 288 -10.49 7.52 22.55
N PHE A 289 -10.80 6.61 21.62
CA PHE A 289 -11.62 5.44 21.90
C PHE A 289 -10.97 4.53 22.96
N LEU A 290 -9.68 4.23 22.83
CA LEU A 290 -8.93 3.40 23.78
C LEU A 290 -8.75 4.08 25.16
N GLU A 291 -8.56 5.39 25.19
CA GLU A 291 -8.49 6.19 26.40
C GLU A 291 -9.85 6.25 27.10
N GLY A 292 -10.95 6.46 26.35
CA GLY A 292 -12.31 6.37 26.87
C GLY A 292 -12.62 5.01 27.51
N LEU A 293 -12.16 3.92 26.88
CA LEU A 293 -12.27 2.57 27.43
C LEU A 293 -11.44 2.36 28.72
N LYS A 294 -10.31 3.07 28.87
CA LYS A 294 -9.44 3.02 30.05
C LYS A 294 -10.09 3.70 31.26
N TYR A 295 -10.90 4.75 31.05
CA TYR A 295 -11.65 5.43 32.11
C TYR A 295 -12.91 4.67 32.55
N GLN A 296 -13.37 3.68 31.76
CA GLN A 296 -14.53 2.83 32.06
C GLN A 296 -14.08 1.47 32.64
N GLY A 297 -13.26 1.54 33.68
CA GLY A 297 -12.63 0.38 34.33
C GLY A 297 -13.63 -0.51 35.08
N ARG A 298 -14.28 -1.44 34.35
CA ARG A 298 -14.68 -2.81 34.76
C ARG A 298 -15.80 -3.39 33.87
N LEU A 299 -16.61 -2.55 33.22
CA LEU A 299 -17.63 -3.00 32.25
C LEU A 299 -17.03 -3.25 30.84
N SER A 300 -15.95 -2.56 30.47
CA SER A 300 -15.44 -2.59 29.09
C SER A 300 -14.47 -3.72 28.76
N ILE A 301 -13.90 -4.45 29.73
CA ILE A 301 -13.01 -5.59 29.42
C ILE A 301 -13.81 -6.73 28.79
N GLN A 302 -15.04 -6.97 29.25
CA GLN A 302 -15.88 -8.03 28.72
C GLN A 302 -16.45 -7.67 27.34
N GLU A 303 -16.74 -6.39 27.09
CA GLU A 303 -17.11 -5.89 25.76
C GLU A 303 -15.91 -5.81 24.80
N ALA A 304 -14.72 -5.48 25.29
CA ALA A 304 -13.47 -5.53 24.54
C ALA A 304 -13.09 -6.96 24.16
N ILE A 305 -13.33 -7.93 25.05
CA ILE A 305 -13.18 -9.36 24.74
C ILE A 305 -14.20 -9.77 23.69
N LYS A 306 -15.48 -9.42 23.85
CA LYS A 306 -16.53 -9.73 22.86
C LYS A 306 -16.26 -9.08 21.50
N THR A 307 -15.80 -7.84 21.46
CA THR A 307 -15.46 -7.14 20.21
C THR A 307 -14.20 -7.70 19.57
N ASN A 308 -13.22 -8.13 20.37
CA ASN A 308 -12.07 -8.87 19.83
C ASN A 308 -12.46 -10.27 19.34
N GLU A 309 -13.38 -10.96 20.00
CA GLU A 309 -13.93 -12.25 19.55
C GLU A 309 -14.70 -12.09 18.24
N THR A 310 -15.52 -11.04 18.09
CA THR A 310 -16.21 -10.75 16.81
C THR A 310 -15.22 -10.35 15.72
N ASN A 311 -14.20 -9.57 16.04
CA ASN A 311 -13.13 -9.23 15.08
C ASN A 311 -12.33 -10.46 14.65
N LEU A 312 -12.09 -11.40 15.57
CA LEU A 312 -11.39 -12.66 15.29
C LEU A 312 -12.27 -13.57 14.42
N ALA A 313 -13.58 -13.63 14.69
CA ALA A 313 -14.54 -14.33 13.83
C ALA A 313 -14.61 -13.73 12.42
N LEU A 314 -14.70 -12.40 12.30
CA LEU A 314 -14.67 -11.71 11.00
C LEU A 314 -13.35 -11.91 10.25
N MET A 315 -12.23 -11.94 10.96
CA MET A 315 -10.92 -12.27 10.37
C MET A 315 -10.88 -13.72 9.88
N GLN A 316 -11.41 -14.67 10.66
CA GLN A 316 -11.50 -16.07 10.27
C GLN A 316 -12.38 -16.28 9.05
N ASP A 317 -13.52 -15.58 8.96
CA ASP A 317 -14.39 -15.65 7.79
C ASP A 317 -13.74 -15.01 6.57
N ARG A 318 -13.05 -13.87 6.70
CA ARG A 318 -12.23 -13.31 5.61
C ARG A 318 -11.10 -14.24 5.16
N ILE A 319 -10.51 -15.02 6.08
CA ILE A 319 -9.50 -16.03 5.75
C ILE A 319 -10.14 -17.19 5.00
N LYS A 320 -11.35 -17.64 5.38
CA LYS A 320 -12.09 -18.66 4.64
C LYS A 320 -12.46 -18.18 3.25
N ASP A 321 -13.01 -16.97 3.12
CA ASP A 321 -13.36 -16.37 1.83
C ASP A 321 -12.13 -16.26 0.92
N LYS A 322 -10.98 -15.83 1.47
CA LYS A 322 -9.72 -15.78 0.71
C LYS A 322 -9.26 -17.16 0.27
N LYS A 323 -9.34 -18.17 1.13
CA LYS A 323 -9.00 -19.57 0.79
C LYS A 323 -9.95 -20.13 -0.27
N GLU A 324 -11.23 -19.77 -0.22
CA GLU A 324 -12.22 -20.18 -1.22
C GLU A 324 -11.98 -19.51 -2.57
N VAL A 325 -11.67 -18.21 -2.59
CA VAL A 325 -11.28 -17.49 -3.81
C VAL A 325 -9.98 -18.06 -4.39
N GLU A 326 -9.01 -18.40 -3.56
CA GLU A 326 -7.75 -19.01 -3.98
C GLU A 326 -7.97 -20.43 -4.54
N PHE A 327 -8.82 -21.22 -3.90
CA PHE A 327 -9.25 -22.52 -4.41
C PHE A 327 -9.96 -22.40 -5.76
N ASN A 328 -10.88 -21.44 -5.90
CA ASN A 328 -11.57 -21.17 -7.16
C ASN A 328 -10.62 -20.70 -8.26
N ARG A 329 -9.63 -19.85 -7.94
CA ARG A 329 -8.57 -19.47 -8.88
C ARG A 329 -7.75 -20.67 -9.32
N ASN A 330 -7.36 -21.54 -8.40
CA ASN A 330 -6.62 -22.76 -8.72
C ASN A 330 -7.43 -23.70 -9.62
N ILE A 331 -8.74 -23.83 -9.40
CA ILE A 331 -9.62 -24.59 -10.30
C ILE A 331 -9.64 -23.98 -11.71
N ILE A 332 -9.78 -22.65 -11.82
CA ILE A 332 -9.78 -21.96 -13.13
C ILE A 332 -8.45 -22.16 -13.86
N ILE A 333 -7.32 -22.08 -13.14
CA ILE A 333 -5.98 -22.30 -13.70
C ILE A 333 -5.81 -23.76 -14.16
N GLN A 334 -6.29 -24.73 -13.38
CA GLN A 334 -6.24 -26.14 -13.80
C GLN A 334 -7.14 -26.41 -15.02
N ASN A 335 -8.31 -25.77 -15.08
CA ASN A 335 -9.22 -25.88 -16.22
C ASN A 335 -8.65 -25.27 -17.51
N SER A 336 -7.74 -24.30 -17.41
CA SER A 336 -7.08 -23.69 -18.58
C SER A 336 -5.86 -24.48 -19.08
N LEU A 337 -5.31 -25.41 -18.28
CA LEU A 337 -4.21 -26.31 -18.68
C LEU A 337 -4.47 -27.03 -20.03
N PRO A 338 -5.60 -27.73 -20.25
CA PRO A 338 -5.83 -28.42 -21.51
C PRO A 338 -5.91 -27.48 -22.72
N LEU A 339 -6.39 -26.25 -22.54
CA LEU A 339 -6.41 -25.23 -23.60
C LEU A 339 -4.99 -24.71 -23.89
N MET A 340 -4.19 -24.45 -22.85
CA MET A 340 -2.80 -24.03 -23.02
C MET A 340 -1.93 -25.14 -23.65
N LYS A 341 -2.13 -26.40 -23.27
CA LYS A 341 -1.48 -27.55 -23.94
C LYS A 341 -1.84 -27.63 -25.43
N LYS A 342 -3.11 -27.39 -25.77
CA LYS A 342 -3.56 -27.34 -27.18
C LYS A 342 -2.92 -26.20 -27.96
N ILE A 343 -2.88 -24.99 -27.40
CA ILE A 343 -2.28 -23.82 -28.04
C ILE A 343 -0.77 -24.03 -28.24
N TYR A 344 -0.07 -24.54 -27.21
CA TYR A 344 1.36 -24.84 -27.32
C TYR A 344 1.64 -25.89 -28.39
N LYS A 345 0.89 -27.00 -28.44
CA LYS A 345 1.03 -28.03 -29.49
C LYS A 345 0.76 -27.47 -30.90
N LEU A 346 -0.20 -26.55 -31.05
CA LEU A 346 -0.45 -25.88 -32.32
C LEU A 346 0.71 -24.96 -32.74
N LEU A 347 1.32 -24.25 -31.78
CA LEU A 347 2.47 -23.38 -32.02
C LEU A 347 3.75 -24.19 -32.31
N GLU A 348 3.94 -25.33 -31.64
CA GLU A 348 5.06 -26.25 -31.88
C GLU A 348 5.00 -26.84 -33.31
N ASN A 349 3.79 -27.16 -33.79
CA ASN A 349 3.56 -27.64 -35.15
C ASN A 349 3.84 -26.57 -36.23
N MET A 350 4.01 -25.29 -35.87
CA MET A 350 4.35 -24.23 -36.84
C MET A 350 5.86 -24.13 -37.17
N HIS A 351 6.68 -25.14 -36.78
CA HIS A 351 8.10 -25.27 -37.15
C HIS A 351 8.98 -24.04 -36.85
N PHE A 352 8.78 -23.38 -35.70
CA PHE A 352 9.69 -22.34 -35.20
C PHE A 352 10.81 -22.87 -34.27
N LYS A 353 11.03 -24.19 -34.25
CA LYS A 353 11.86 -24.89 -33.26
C LYS A 353 13.31 -24.40 -33.18
N ASP A 354 13.86 -23.84 -34.25
CA ASP A 354 15.28 -23.48 -34.32
C ASP A 354 15.63 -22.15 -33.64
N TYR A 355 14.64 -21.34 -33.27
CA TYR A 355 14.86 -19.99 -32.71
C TYR A 355 14.70 -19.89 -31.19
N PHE A 356 14.23 -20.95 -30.53
CA PHE A 356 13.94 -20.93 -29.09
C PHE A 356 14.86 -21.88 -28.31
N GLY A 357 15.53 -21.36 -27.28
CA GLY A 357 16.27 -22.16 -26.32
C GLY A 357 15.33 -22.80 -25.30
N GLY A 358 15.34 -24.14 -25.23
CA GLY A 358 14.67 -24.95 -24.21
C GLY A 358 13.39 -25.63 -24.69
N PHE A 359 13.43 -26.97 -24.81
CA PHE A 359 12.24 -27.79 -24.98
C PHE A 359 11.50 -27.87 -23.65
N LEU A 360 10.25 -27.41 -23.60
CA LEU A 360 9.39 -27.62 -22.43
C LEU A 360 8.62 -28.92 -22.66
N ASP A 361 8.85 -29.94 -21.85
CA ASP A 361 8.06 -31.17 -21.92
C ASP A 361 6.64 -30.91 -21.37
N VAL A 362 5.74 -30.52 -22.27
CA VAL A 362 4.35 -30.17 -21.97
C VAL A 362 3.53 -31.38 -21.51
N GLU A 363 4.02 -32.60 -21.75
CA GLU A 363 3.37 -33.83 -21.29
C GLU A 363 3.67 -34.13 -19.81
N ALA A 364 4.83 -33.73 -19.30
CA ALA A 364 5.20 -33.89 -17.89
C ALA A 364 4.44 -32.96 -16.91
N ILE A 365 3.72 -31.94 -17.39
CA ILE A 365 2.99 -31.00 -16.54
C ILE A 365 1.58 -31.52 -16.26
N ASP A 366 1.42 -32.30 -15.18
CA ASP A 366 0.12 -32.83 -14.75
C ASP A 366 -0.68 -31.85 -13.85
N LYS A 367 -0.01 -30.89 -13.19
CA LYS A 367 -0.64 -29.84 -12.38
C LYS A 367 0.07 -28.50 -12.59
N LEU A 368 -0.68 -27.46 -12.95
CA LEU A 368 -0.14 -26.10 -12.97
C LEU A 368 0.03 -25.58 -11.55
N ASN A 369 1.28 -25.39 -11.13
CA ASN A 369 1.59 -24.47 -10.04
C ASN A 369 1.77 -23.06 -10.62
N GLN A 370 1.65 -22.02 -9.78
CA GLN A 370 1.70 -20.62 -10.26
C GLN A 370 2.97 -20.33 -11.09
N GLU A 371 4.12 -20.87 -10.69
CA GLU A 371 5.39 -20.74 -11.41
C GLU A 371 5.38 -21.44 -12.77
N TYR A 372 4.88 -22.68 -12.86
CA TYR A 372 4.78 -23.41 -14.13
C TYR A 372 3.77 -22.77 -15.08
N SER A 373 2.71 -22.15 -14.55
CA SER A 373 1.75 -21.39 -15.36
C SER A 373 2.38 -20.15 -15.98
N ALA A 374 3.20 -19.42 -15.20
CA ALA A 374 3.92 -18.26 -15.70
C ALA A 374 4.94 -18.65 -16.78
N GLN A 375 5.66 -19.76 -16.59
CA GLN A 375 6.63 -20.26 -17.57
C GLN A 375 5.94 -20.70 -18.89
N LEU A 376 4.83 -21.43 -18.81
CA LEU A 376 4.09 -21.88 -20.00
C LEU A 376 3.47 -20.69 -20.75
N LEU A 377 2.87 -19.75 -20.02
CA LEU A 377 2.24 -18.56 -20.62
C LEU A 377 3.29 -17.63 -21.25
N GLY A 378 4.43 -17.44 -20.57
CA GLY A 378 5.56 -16.65 -21.09
C GLY A 378 6.11 -17.23 -22.38
N LYS A 379 6.22 -18.57 -22.48
CA LYS A 379 6.63 -19.23 -23.74
C LYS A 379 5.59 -19.02 -24.85
N ILE A 380 4.30 -19.11 -24.55
CA ILE A 380 3.23 -18.83 -25.52
C ILE A 380 3.30 -17.36 -25.99
N GLU A 381 3.58 -16.42 -25.08
CA GLU A 381 3.70 -14.99 -25.39
C GLU A 381 4.94 -14.70 -26.27
N GLU A 382 6.07 -15.36 -26.00
CA GLU A 382 7.27 -15.31 -26.86
C GLU A 382 6.95 -15.78 -28.28
N TYR A 383 6.25 -16.92 -28.43
CA TYR A 383 5.81 -17.42 -29.73
C TYR A 383 4.83 -16.48 -30.44
N LEU A 384 3.85 -15.92 -29.72
CA LEU A 384 2.88 -14.99 -30.29
C LEU A 384 3.54 -13.68 -30.75
N SER A 385 4.48 -13.15 -29.97
CA SER A 385 5.23 -11.95 -30.31
C SER A 385 6.07 -12.16 -31.57
N PHE A 386 6.69 -13.32 -31.71
CA PHE A 386 7.43 -13.67 -32.92
C PHE A 386 6.51 -13.85 -34.13
N LEU A 387 5.35 -14.47 -33.96
CA LEU A 387 4.35 -14.62 -35.02
C LEU A 387 3.83 -13.25 -35.47
N LEU A 388 3.61 -12.32 -34.54
CA LEU A 388 3.25 -10.94 -34.84
C LEU A 388 4.35 -10.25 -35.66
N LEU A 389 5.62 -10.39 -35.24
CA LEU A 389 6.77 -9.85 -35.96
C LEU A 389 6.90 -10.44 -37.37
N ALA A 390 6.70 -11.75 -37.54
CA ALA A 390 6.71 -12.41 -38.84
C ALA A 390 5.56 -11.91 -39.75
N ILE A 391 4.37 -11.66 -39.18
CA ILE A 391 3.26 -11.03 -39.91
C ILE A 391 3.62 -9.59 -40.31
N GLU A 392 4.24 -8.81 -39.42
CA GLU A 392 4.65 -7.43 -39.68
C GLU A 392 5.70 -7.37 -40.81
N LEU A 393 6.71 -8.26 -40.76
CA LEU A 393 7.72 -8.41 -41.80
C LEU A 393 7.10 -8.84 -43.14
N ARG A 394 6.11 -9.76 -43.11
CA ARG A 394 5.37 -10.15 -44.30
C ARG A 394 4.55 -9.00 -44.87
N LYS A 395 3.88 -8.17 -44.04
CA LYS A 395 3.19 -6.96 -44.49
C LYS A 395 4.15 -5.97 -45.15
N GLN A 396 5.34 -5.76 -44.59
CA GLN A 396 6.38 -4.92 -45.21
C GLN A 396 6.90 -5.50 -46.54
N SER A 397 6.99 -6.83 -46.66
CA SER A 397 7.36 -7.49 -47.93
C SER A 397 6.27 -7.37 -49.02
N ILE A 398 4.99 -7.25 -48.64
CA ILE A 398 3.87 -7.03 -49.57
C ILE A 398 3.86 -5.57 -50.04
N LEU A 399 4.22 -4.62 -49.16
CA LEU A 399 4.34 -3.19 -49.48
C LEU A 399 5.50 -2.87 -50.43
N THR A 400 6.52 -3.73 -50.54
CA THR A 400 7.66 -3.53 -51.43
C THR A 400 7.46 -4.08 -52.84
N LYS A 401 6.42 -4.90 -53.11
CA LYS A 401 6.14 -5.45 -54.46
C LYS A 401 5.11 -4.69 -55.29
N HIS A 402 4.41 -3.69 -54.75
CA HIS A 402 3.57 -2.79 -55.54
C HIS A 402 4.05 -1.34 -55.43
N ARG A 403 5.06 -0.99 -56.25
CA ARG A 403 5.37 0.41 -56.56
C ARG A 403 5.35 0.62 -58.08
N SER A 404 4.13 0.72 -58.61
CA SER A 404 3.86 1.52 -59.82
C SER A 404 3.01 2.72 -59.38
N PRO A 405 3.27 3.94 -59.90
CA PRO A 405 2.60 5.13 -59.42
C PRO A 405 1.19 5.18 -59.99
N SER A 406 0.17 4.87 -59.19
CA SER A 406 -1.20 5.26 -59.50
C SER A 406 -1.59 6.45 -58.62
N ALA A 407 -2.18 7.44 -59.29
CA ALA A 407 -2.53 8.75 -58.74
C ALA A 407 -3.42 8.66 -57.49
N PRO A 408 -3.29 9.60 -56.54
CA PRO A 408 -4.06 9.58 -55.31
C PRO A 408 -5.54 9.79 -55.58
N ASN A 409 -6.35 8.87 -55.06
CA ASN A 409 -7.79 8.85 -55.19
C ASN A 409 -8.40 10.09 -54.50
N LYS A 410 -9.29 10.83 -55.19
CA LYS A 410 -9.88 12.12 -54.75
C LYS A 410 -10.63 12.07 -53.39
N LYS A 411 -10.88 10.87 -52.84
CA LYS A 411 -11.53 10.68 -51.54
C LYS A 411 -10.56 10.84 -50.35
N ASP A 412 -9.26 10.56 -50.53
CA ASP A 412 -8.27 10.66 -49.43
C ASP A 412 -7.76 12.09 -49.23
N ILE A 413 -7.73 12.90 -50.29
CA ILE A 413 -7.40 14.33 -50.21
C ILE A 413 -8.47 15.11 -49.43
N LYS A 414 -9.75 14.70 -49.53
CA LYS A 414 -10.84 15.32 -48.77
C LYS A 414 -10.81 14.94 -47.29
N LYS A 415 -10.45 13.70 -46.94
CA LYS A 415 -10.28 13.29 -45.53
C LYS A 415 -9.07 13.95 -44.88
N LYS A 416 -7.94 14.07 -45.59
CA LYS A 416 -6.75 14.79 -45.08
C LYS A 416 -7.00 16.30 -44.93
N LYS A 417 -7.73 16.96 -45.84
CA LYS A 417 -8.12 18.38 -45.66
C LYS A 417 -9.11 18.57 -44.50
N ALA A 418 -10.08 17.67 -44.32
CA ALA A 418 -11.02 17.75 -43.21
C ALA A 418 -10.32 17.55 -41.85
N MET A 419 -9.38 16.59 -41.76
CA MET A 419 -8.60 16.36 -40.54
C MET A 419 -7.62 17.51 -40.25
N LYS A 420 -7.04 18.12 -41.29
CA LYS A 420 -6.17 19.29 -41.13
C LYS A 420 -6.95 20.52 -40.65
N ASN A 421 -8.15 20.75 -41.17
CA ASN A 421 -9.03 21.80 -40.67
C ASN A 421 -9.53 21.53 -39.24
N PHE A 422 -9.68 20.26 -38.84
CA PHE A 422 -10.07 19.88 -37.48
C PHE A 422 -8.93 20.03 -36.46
N LEU A 423 -7.67 19.96 -36.92
CA LEU A 423 -6.47 20.14 -36.10
C LEU A 423 -5.94 21.58 -36.12
N GLU A 424 -6.27 22.38 -37.15
CA GLU A 424 -5.91 23.80 -37.26
C GLU A 424 -6.96 24.76 -36.65
N GLU A 425 -8.15 24.29 -36.25
CA GLU A 425 -9.08 25.08 -35.45
C GLU A 425 -8.56 25.18 -34.00
N LYS A 426 -7.89 26.31 -33.73
CA LYS A 426 -7.37 26.75 -32.43
C LYS A 426 -8.23 26.31 -31.24
N TYR A 427 -7.57 25.84 -30.20
CA TYR A 427 -8.12 25.53 -28.88
C TYR A 427 -9.15 26.59 -28.44
N LEU A 428 -10.27 26.10 -27.91
CA LEU A 428 -11.44 26.88 -27.45
C LEU A 428 -11.15 27.89 -26.32
N TYR A 429 -9.88 28.09 -25.95
CA TYR A 429 -9.45 28.92 -24.83
C TYR A 429 -8.50 30.06 -25.23
N ASP A 430 -7.98 30.09 -26.46
CA ASP A 430 -7.02 31.13 -26.90
C ASP A 430 -7.73 32.25 -27.69
N GLY A 431 -8.71 32.88 -27.04
CA GLY A 431 -9.19 34.19 -27.46
C GLY A 431 -8.41 35.27 -26.72
N GLU A 432 -7.97 36.31 -27.43
CA GLU A 432 -7.26 37.51 -26.91
C GLU A 432 -8.05 38.30 -25.84
N ASP A 433 -9.24 37.84 -25.45
CA ASP A 433 -10.12 38.47 -24.45
C ASP A 433 -9.91 37.97 -23.01
N PHE A 434 -9.01 36.99 -22.77
CA PHE A 434 -8.75 36.49 -21.41
C PHE A 434 -7.71 37.32 -20.63
N ASP A 435 -6.95 38.20 -21.29
CA ASP A 435 -5.95 39.06 -20.64
C ASP A 435 -6.57 40.28 -19.92
N GLU A 436 -7.86 40.53 -20.07
CA GLU A 436 -8.58 41.64 -19.38
C GLU A 436 -9.31 41.24 -18.08
N ILE A 437 -9.03 40.07 -17.50
CA ILE A 437 -9.63 39.69 -16.21
C ILE A 437 -8.79 40.24 -15.04
N ARG A 438 -8.85 41.56 -14.83
CA ARG A 438 -8.46 42.20 -13.55
C ARG A 438 -9.63 42.73 -12.73
N VAL A 439 -10.86 42.60 -13.21
CA VAL A 439 -12.08 42.98 -12.46
C VAL A 439 -13.10 41.85 -12.51
N PRO A 440 -13.73 41.47 -11.37
CA PRO A 440 -14.79 40.47 -11.36
C PRO A 440 -15.97 40.88 -12.25
N ILE A 441 -16.29 40.05 -13.23
CA ILE A 441 -17.40 40.26 -14.16
C ILE A 441 -18.73 40.02 -13.42
N SER A 442 -19.77 40.78 -13.74
CA SER A 442 -21.08 40.62 -13.09
C SER A 442 -21.74 39.27 -13.43
N VAL A 443 -22.51 38.72 -12.50
CA VAL A 443 -23.20 37.42 -12.65
C VAL A 443 -24.13 37.38 -13.87
N GLN A 444 -24.68 38.54 -14.27
CA GLN A 444 -25.56 38.63 -15.43
C GLN A 444 -24.79 38.52 -16.76
N GLU A 445 -23.59 39.08 -16.83
CA GLU A 445 -22.72 38.97 -18.01
C GLU A 445 -22.11 37.58 -18.15
N MET A 446 -21.78 36.94 -17.02
CA MET A 446 -21.35 35.54 -17.00
C MET A 446 -22.44 34.60 -17.55
N LYS A 447 -23.71 34.81 -17.18
CA LYS A 447 -24.85 34.04 -17.72
C LYS A 447 -25.03 34.25 -19.22
N LYS A 448 -24.87 35.49 -19.72
CA LYS A 448 -24.95 35.79 -21.16
C LYS A 448 -23.80 35.12 -21.94
N LYS A 449 -22.56 35.19 -21.43
CA LYS A 449 -21.41 34.52 -22.07
C LYS A 449 -21.57 33.00 -22.07
N ALA A 450 -22.05 32.41 -20.97
CA ALA A 450 -22.34 30.98 -20.89
C ALA A 450 -23.42 30.54 -21.90
N ALA A 451 -24.47 31.36 -22.09
CA ALA A 451 -25.52 31.09 -23.08
C ALA A 451 -24.98 31.08 -24.53
N VAL A 452 -24.10 32.03 -24.87
CA VAL A 452 -23.45 32.09 -26.20
C VAL A 452 -22.57 30.86 -26.46
N ILE A 453 -21.79 30.43 -25.46
CA ILE A 453 -20.97 29.20 -25.56
C ILE A 453 -21.87 27.97 -25.74
N PHE A 454 -22.98 27.91 -25.01
CA PHE A 454 -23.92 26.80 -25.10
C PHE A 454 -24.62 26.72 -26.47
N GLU A 455 -25.07 27.86 -27.02
CA GLU A 455 -25.68 27.90 -28.36
C GLU A 455 -24.68 27.52 -29.46
N ARG A 456 -23.43 27.96 -29.35
CA ARG A 456 -22.36 27.60 -30.29
C ARG A 456 -21.99 26.12 -30.23
N ARG A 457 -22.09 25.49 -29.05
CA ARG A 457 -21.92 24.04 -28.88
C ARG A 457 -23.10 23.26 -29.46
N ARG A 458 -24.31 23.79 -29.32
CA ARG A 458 -25.55 23.20 -29.87
C ARG A 458 -25.58 23.23 -31.40
N SER A 459 -25.04 24.27 -32.04
CA SER A 459 -24.94 24.34 -33.51
C SER A 459 -23.92 23.35 -34.08
N MET A 460 -22.81 23.09 -33.36
CA MET A 460 -21.83 22.08 -33.77
C MET A 460 -22.35 20.64 -33.67
N LEU A 461 -23.22 20.33 -32.70
CA LEU A 461 -23.82 19.00 -32.56
C LEU A 461 -24.86 18.69 -33.65
N LYS A 462 -25.48 19.70 -34.27
CA LYS A 462 -26.42 19.52 -35.40
C LYS A 462 -25.75 19.20 -36.73
N ALA A 463 -24.41 19.26 -36.82
CA ALA A 463 -23.65 19.02 -38.05
C ALA A 463 -23.10 17.59 -38.20
N LYS A 464 -23.47 16.64 -37.31
CA LYS A 464 -23.08 15.22 -37.47
C LYS A 464 -24.01 14.48 -38.44
N PRO A 465 -23.49 13.74 -39.44
CA PRO A 465 -24.29 12.78 -40.19
C PRO A 465 -24.66 11.58 -39.30
N THR A 466 -25.90 11.14 -39.41
CA THR A 466 -26.55 10.04 -38.70
C THR A 466 -25.81 8.71 -38.87
N THR A 467 -25.49 8.05 -37.76
CA THR A 467 -25.18 6.61 -37.67
C THR A 467 -26.12 5.97 -36.63
N PRO A 468 -26.64 4.76 -36.87
CA PRO A 468 -27.73 4.19 -36.11
C PRO A 468 -27.29 3.65 -34.74
N ASP A 469 -28.29 3.60 -33.85
CA ASP A 469 -28.24 3.32 -32.42
C ASP A 469 -27.39 2.13 -32.01
N ILE A 470 -26.50 2.38 -31.04
CA ILE A 470 -26.01 1.37 -30.10
C ILE A 470 -26.52 1.79 -28.72
N SER A 471 -27.47 1.00 -28.22
CA SER A 471 -28.09 1.11 -26.91
C SER A 471 -27.10 0.73 -25.81
N HIS A 472 -26.94 1.61 -24.83
CA HIS A 472 -26.37 1.27 -23.52
C HIS A 472 -27.12 2.02 -22.40
N PRO A 473 -27.08 1.48 -21.16
CA PRO A 473 -28.23 1.40 -20.28
C PRO A 473 -28.41 2.62 -19.36
N LYS A 474 -29.66 2.79 -18.91
CA LYS A 474 -30.10 3.83 -17.96
C LYS A 474 -29.42 3.63 -16.60
N THR A 475 -28.70 4.64 -16.13
CA THR A 475 -28.33 4.79 -14.70
C THR A 475 -29.51 5.35 -13.90
N PRO A 476 -29.75 4.86 -12.67
CA PRO A 476 -30.90 5.24 -11.86
C PRO A 476 -30.72 6.62 -11.21
N THR A 477 -31.79 7.40 -11.26
CA THR A 477 -31.99 8.68 -10.56
C THR A 477 -32.13 8.46 -9.05
N TYR A 478 -31.18 8.94 -8.26
CA TYR A 478 -31.42 9.22 -6.84
C TYR A 478 -31.93 10.65 -6.68
N ARG A 479 -33.22 10.76 -6.35
CA ARG A 479 -33.86 12.00 -5.87
C ARG A 479 -33.36 12.28 -4.45
N LEU A 480 -32.82 13.48 -4.26
CA LEU A 480 -32.70 14.12 -2.94
C LEU A 480 -34.10 14.55 -2.48
N THR A 481 -34.65 13.84 -1.50
CA THR A 481 -35.74 14.35 -0.67
C THR A 481 -35.15 14.92 0.62
N ARG A 482 -35.19 16.25 0.72
CA ARG A 482 -35.40 16.96 1.97
C ARG A 482 -36.78 16.54 2.51
N GLU A 483 -36.89 16.24 3.80
CA GLU A 483 -37.82 16.88 4.75
C GLU A 483 -37.88 16.13 6.10
N LEU A 484 -37.98 16.93 7.18
CA LEU A 484 -38.37 16.64 8.57
C LEU A 484 -37.33 16.07 9.56
N LEU A 485 -36.49 16.95 10.14
CA LEU A 485 -36.69 17.60 11.45
C LEU A 485 -35.54 18.57 11.74
#